data_AF-A0A2G7LPH8-F1
#
_entry.id   AF-A0A2G7LPH8-F1
#
_cell.length_a   1.000
_cell.length_b   1.000
_cell.length_c   1.000
_cell.angle_alpha   90.00
_cell.angle_beta   90.00
_cell.angle_gamma   90.00
#
_symmetry.space_group_name_H-M   'P 1'
#
loop_
_entity.id
_entity.type
_entity.pdbx_description
1 polymer ?
#
loop_
_entity_poly.entity_id
_entity_poly.type
_entity_poly.pdbx_seq_one_letter_code
_entity_poly.pdbx_strand_id
1 'polypeptide(L)'
;MKGGFSGKRYHTSWEMTCRAKRNERTNVGNKRNHYSKRSPNMTIKSLLAASFLAVSLFFPLAQPAQAAEDNAVTVYQDGDFGGSSQPFGVGQFNVNQLNVVGNDKISSVKVAPGYRLTLYRDKDFSGDTKTLTGDAGWLDDFNDATSSLKVEKIGGPNKPVIAYSNSPYGGFEQQFDIGSYNVDELKAGVGNDAISALRVAPGYKVTLYKDYNFAGYSKVLTADAIYVGGDINDSVSSLKVEAISPLDTTSVAVPGNDYSDTAKREILQTFAPKIWFAQGEVYFPSSVEHTLPYVDRYVNPGSGLYEFKTKTELNPYTLKLPYFTGDLANAPIYAFWVEKEYNNVDLVYFQFSPYDLGKTVFGTEVGDHVGDWERVTVRLAKFTDQNSNYVKPVQVYYGAHSFGTTYSWGEVDKVNNTHPVAYSAFGSHGMWKDPGNHVYQELVVTQLIDVTNQGTAWDTWNNIQAFQYYPNTRTGNGLGNAWPSWLDRDYSNPNSLSVYKFGNPSQGSFFGQPLLAGGPTGPQEKGALTNDVILD
;
A
#
# COMPACT_ATOMS: atom_id res chain seq x y z
N MET A 1 39.32 -42.69 29.46
CA MET A 1 39.44 -41.38 28.76
C MET A 1 39.27 -41.60 27.27
N LYS A 2 38.52 -40.70 26.60
CA LYS A 2 38.03 -40.74 25.20
C LYS A 2 36.84 -41.69 24.97
N GLY A 3 35.65 -41.11 24.85
CA GLY A 3 34.46 -41.73 24.27
C GLY A 3 34.04 -40.94 23.04
N GLY A 4 34.06 -41.58 21.87
CA GLY A 4 33.53 -41.05 20.63
C GLY A 4 32.11 -41.54 20.40
N PHE A 5 31.27 -40.71 19.78
CA PHE A 5 29.99 -41.12 19.23
C PHE A 5 29.75 -40.47 17.87
N SER A 6 29.30 -41.32 16.94
CA SER A 6 28.98 -41.06 15.54
C SER A 6 27.67 -40.28 15.36
N GLY A 7 27.63 -39.35 14.41
CA GLY A 7 26.41 -38.77 13.87
C GLY A 7 26.27 -39.13 12.38
N LYS A 8 25.13 -39.76 12.04
CA LYS A 8 24.79 -40.36 10.73
C LYS A 8 24.55 -39.32 9.64
N ARG A 9 24.99 -39.62 8.42
CA ARG A 9 24.49 -39.01 7.17
C ARG A 9 23.27 -39.78 6.67
N TYR A 10 22.22 -39.08 6.28
CA TYR A 10 21.12 -39.61 5.48
C TYR A 10 21.05 -38.82 4.16
N HIS A 11 21.38 -39.50 3.06
CA HIS A 11 20.95 -39.16 1.71
C HIS A 11 19.69 -39.97 1.41
N THR A 12 18.63 -39.33 0.91
CA THR A 12 17.61 -40.01 0.10
C THR A 12 17.07 -39.04 -0.94
N SER A 13 17.33 -39.41 -2.19
CA SER A 13 16.75 -38.93 -3.45
C SER A 13 15.25 -39.23 -3.52
N TRP A 14 14.47 -38.34 -4.14
CA TRP A 14 13.12 -38.65 -4.61
C TRP A 14 13.02 -38.35 -6.11
N GLU A 15 12.97 -39.41 -6.90
CA GLU A 15 12.44 -39.42 -8.27
C GLU A 15 10.90 -39.45 -8.19
N MET A 16 10.21 -38.63 -8.99
CA MET A 16 8.77 -38.75 -9.22
C MET A 16 8.51 -39.14 -10.68
N THR A 17 8.12 -40.40 -10.88
CA THR A 17 7.51 -40.89 -12.12
C THR A 17 6.03 -40.50 -12.18
N CYS A 18 5.65 -39.65 -13.13
CA CYS A 18 4.26 -39.38 -13.50
C CYS A 18 3.68 -40.52 -14.35
N ARG A 19 2.62 -41.18 -13.85
CA ARG A 19 1.87 -42.21 -14.58
C ARG A 19 0.55 -41.63 -15.08
N ALA A 20 0.49 -41.35 -16.37
CA ALA A 20 -0.72 -40.94 -17.07
C ALA A 20 -1.75 -42.08 -17.14
N LYS A 21 -3.01 -41.80 -16.82
CA LYS A 21 -4.16 -42.65 -17.19
C LYS A 21 -5.04 -41.89 -18.18
N ARG A 22 -5.05 -42.38 -19.42
CA ARG A 22 -6.14 -42.19 -20.40
C ARG A 22 -7.38 -42.93 -19.92
N ASN A 23 -8.55 -42.40 -20.22
CA ASN A 23 -9.70 -43.21 -20.62
C ASN A 23 -10.51 -42.47 -21.69
N GLU A 24 -10.87 -43.23 -22.72
CA GLU A 24 -11.52 -42.84 -23.97
C GLU A 24 -12.93 -43.45 -24.04
N ARG A 25 -13.88 -42.72 -24.67
CA ARG A 25 -15.16 -43.15 -25.31
C ARG A 25 -16.31 -43.57 -24.36
N THR A 26 -17.59 -43.27 -24.64
CA THR A 26 -18.38 -43.47 -25.89
C THR A 26 -19.62 -42.55 -26.03
N ASN A 27 -20.09 -42.47 -27.28
CA ASN A 27 -21.20 -41.74 -27.93
C ASN A 27 -22.67 -41.99 -27.50
N VAL A 28 -23.55 -41.18 -28.14
CA VAL A 28 -24.99 -41.32 -28.51
C VAL A 28 -25.96 -40.60 -27.54
N GLY A 29 -26.91 -39.73 -27.92
CA GLY A 29 -27.36 -39.17 -29.18
C GLY A 29 -28.70 -38.42 -29.02
N ASN A 30 -28.91 -37.37 -29.81
CA ASN A 30 -30.15 -36.92 -30.46
C ASN A 30 -31.43 -36.61 -29.62
N LYS A 31 -31.91 -35.34 -29.62
CA LYS A 31 -33.15 -34.92 -30.34
C LYS A 31 -33.56 -33.45 -30.05
N ARG A 32 -34.07 -32.84 -31.13
CA ARG A 32 -34.66 -31.50 -31.29
C ARG A 32 -35.95 -31.31 -30.48
N ASN A 33 -36.30 -30.06 -30.15
CA ASN A 33 -37.57 -29.45 -30.61
C ASN A 33 -37.63 -27.92 -30.41
N HIS A 34 -38.17 -27.26 -31.44
CA HIS A 34 -38.59 -25.86 -31.55
C HIS A 34 -39.85 -25.54 -30.73
N TYR A 35 -40.06 -24.25 -30.40
CA TYR A 35 -41.28 -23.41 -30.55
C TYR A 35 -41.02 -22.11 -29.75
N SER A 36 -40.80 -20.91 -30.31
CA SER A 36 -41.64 -20.00 -31.12
C SER A 36 -42.90 -19.43 -30.44
N LYS A 37 -42.76 -18.16 -30.03
CA LYS A 37 -43.66 -16.99 -30.25
C LYS A 37 -44.83 -16.68 -29.29
N ARG A 38 -44.81 -15.38 -28.93
CA ARG A 38 -45.87 -14.35 -28.96
C ARG A 38 -46.66 -14.05 -27.67
N SER A 39 -46.45 -12.83 -27.19
CA SER A 39 -47.39 -11.97 -26.48
C SER A 39 -48.62 -11.62 -27.32
N PRO A 40 -49.71 -11.14 -26.69
CA PRO A 40 -50.27 -9.86 -27.14
C PRO A 40 -50.79 -8.93 -26.03
N ASN A 41 -50.62 -7.64 -26.33
CA ASN A 41 -51.30 -6.41 -25.93
C ASN A 41 -52.64 -6.49 -25.18
N MET A 42 -52.84 -5.53 -24.27
CA MET A 42 -54.16 -4.96 -24.00
C MET A 42 -54.11 -3.47 -23.66
N THR A 43 -55.22 -2.80 -23.97
CA THR A 43 -55.34 -1.46 -24.52
C THR A 43 -55.77 -0.40 -23.50
N ILE A 44 -55.46 0.85 -23.83
CA ILE A 44 -55.79 2.12 -23.17
C ILE A 44 -57.31 2.39 -23.09
N LYS A 45 -57.76 2.94 -21.96
CA LYS A 45 -58.95 3.81 -21.87
C LYS A 45 -58.60 5.11 -21.15
N SER A 46 -58.93 6.22 -21.80
CA SER A 46 -58.81 7.60 -21.35
C SER A 46 -60.19 8.17 -21.01
N LEU A 47 -60.28 9.12 -20.05
CA LEU A 47 -60.67 10.53 -20.28
C LEU A 47 -61.08 11.30 -19.00
N LEU A 48 -60.80 12.62 -19.10
CA LEU A 48 -61.25 13.80 -18.34
C LEU A 48 -60.41 14.20 -17.12
N ALA A 49 -60.00 15.45 -16.90
CA ALA A 49 -59.64 16.63 -17.70
C ALA A 49 -59.51 17.77 -16.67
N ALA A 50 -58.35 18.41 -16.55
CA ALA A 50 -58.25 19.74 -15.95
C ALA A 50 -57.00 20.44 -16.50
N SER A 51 -57.23 21.46 -17.32
CA SER A 51 -56.23 22.20 -18.06
C SER A 51 -55.57 23.26 -17.16
N PHE A 52 -54.29 23.08 -16.86
CA PHE A 52 -53.39 24.17 -16.48
C PHE A 52 -52.33 24.30 -17.58
N LEU A 53 -52.26 25.47 -18.19
CA LEU A 53 -51.33 25.81 -19.25
C LEU A 53 -49.93 26.00 -18.62
N ALA A 54 -49.13 24.94 -18.56
CA ALA A 54 -47.70 25.01 -18.29
C ALA A 54 -46.97 24.66 -19.58
N VAL A 55 -46.15 25.59 -20.08
CA VAL A 55 -45.21 25.33 -21.17
C VAL A 55 -44.13 24.40 -20.61
N SER A 56 -44.36 23.09 -20.70
CA SER A 56 -43.37 22.07 -20.38
C SER A 56 -42.45 21.88 -21.58
N LEU A 57 -41.27 22.49 -21.51
CA LEU A 57 -40.11 22.05 -22.30
C LEU A 57 -39.85 20.58 -21.96
N PHE A 58 -40.22 19.67 -22.86
CA PHE A 58 -39.77 18.28 -22.83
C PHE A 58 -38.27 18.28 -23.13
N PHE A 59 -37.45 18.41 -22.10
CA PHE A 59 -36.14 17.77 -22.14
C PHE A 59 -36.41 16.28 -21.92
N PRO A 60 -36.05 15.38 -22.85
CA PRO A 60 -35.89 14.01 -22.43
C PRO A 60 -34.82 14.03 -21.34
N LEU A 61 -35.21 13.74 -20.11
CA LEU A 61 -34.25 13.30 -19.11
C LEU A 61 -33.62 12.06 -19.73
N ALA A 62 -32.43 12.23 -20.30
CA ALA A 62 -31.54 11.14 -20.52
C ALA A 62 -31.41 10.47 -19.15
N GLN A 63 -31.96 9.26 -19.01
CA GLN A 63 -31.46 8.35 -17.99
C GLN A 63 -29.94 8.39 -18.14
N PRO A 64 -29.16 8.65 -17.07
CA PRO A 64 -27.73 8.47 -17.16
C PRO A 64 -27.51 7.05 -17.68
N ALA A 65 -26.98 6.96 -18.88
CA ALA A 65 -26.76 5.70 -19.55
C ALA A 65 -25.89 4.86 -18.63
N GLN A 66 -26.43 3.72 -18.21
CA GLN A 66 -25.70 2.61 -17.62
C GLN A 66 -24.84 1.99 -18.73
N ALA A 67 -23.83 2.74 -19.17
CA ALA A 67 -22.95 2.43 -20.30
C ALA A 67 -21.48 2.80 -20.01
N ALA A 68 -21.12 3.01 -18.73
CA ALA A 68 -19.78 3.44 -18.31
C ALA A 68 -18.96 2.34 -17.61
N GLU A 69 -19.46 1.11 -17.45
CA GLU A 69 -18.71 0.04 -16.74
C GLU A 69 -17.97 -0.95 -17.67
N ASP A 70 -18.23 -0.94 -18.99
CA ASP A 70 -17.65 -1.96 -19.91
C ASP A 70 -16.19 -1.68 -20.34
N ASN A 71 -15.70 -0.43 -20.22
CA ASN A 71 -14.35 -0.04 -20.67
C ASN A 71 -13.57 0.76 -19.61
N ALA A 72 -13.51 0.26 -18.38
CA ALA A 72 -12.76 0.89 -17.28
C ALA A 72 -11.26 0.99 -17.58
N VAL A 73 -10.72 0.00 -18.29
CA VAL A 73 -9.33 -0.08 -18.70
C VAL A 73 -9.26 -0.45 -20.18
N THR A 74 -8.26 0.06 -20.90
CA THR A 74 -7.89 -0.45 -22.22
C THR A 74 -6.40 -0.74 -22.24
N VAL A 75 -6.02 -1.94 -22.66
CA VAL A 75 -4.61 -2.34 -22.82
C VAL A 75 -4.24 -2.37 -24.29
N TYR A 76 -2.96 -2.13 -24.59
CA TYR A 76 -2.43 -1.94 -25.93
C TYR A 76 -1.18 -2.79 -26.16
N GLN A 77 -1.06 -3.32 -27.37
CA GLN A 77 0.04 -4.18 -27.75
C GLN A 77 1.37 -3.41 -27.89
N ASP A 78 1.32 -2.17 -28.35
CA ASP A 78 2.50 -1.34 -28.57
C ASP A 78 2.56 -0.18 -27.55
N GLY A 79 3.72 0.48 -27.48
CA GLY A 79 3.92 1.70 -26.69
C GLY A 79 3.05 2.86 -27.17
N ASP A 80 2.89 3.86 -26.30
CA ASP A 80 2.16 5.10 -26.57
C ASP A 80 0.72 4.88 -27.07
N PHE A 81 0.06 3.84 -26.54
CA PHE A 81 -1.31 3.45 -26.86
C PHE A 81 -1.51 3.01 -28.33
N GLY A 82 -0.46 2.46 -28.95
CA GLY A 82 -0.47 1.94 -30.31
C GLY A 82 -0.87 0.46 -30.43
N GLY A 83 -0.97 -0.02 -31.66
CA GLY A 83 -1.20 -1.44 -31.96
C GLY A 83 -2.62 -1.95 -31.68
N SER A 84 -2.75 -3.29 -31.61
CA SER A 84 -4.00 -3.96 -31.20
C SER A 84 -4.37 -3.55 -29.78
N SER A 85 -5.66 -3.36 -29.50
CA SER A 85 -6.13 -2.99 -28.17
C SER A 85 -7.32 -3.81 -27.71
N GLN A 86 -7.45 -3.94 -26.39
CA GLN A 86 -8.53 -4.71 -25.77
C GLN A 86 -9.06 -3.97 -24.52
N PRO A 87 -10.36 -3.67 -24.46
CA PRO A 87 -10.95 -3.07 -23.28
C PRO A 87 -11.34 -4.12 -22.23
N PHE A 88 -11.35 -3.69 -20.97
CA PHE A 88 -11.76 -4.48 -19.81
C PHE A 88 -12.62 -3.64 -18.87
N GLY A 89 -13.77 -4.20 -18.47
CA GLY A 89 -14.55 -3.72 -17.32
C GLY A 89 -13.99 -4.24 -16.00
N VAL A 90 -14.69 -4.00 -14.88
CA VAL A 90 -14.32 -4.53 -13.56
C VAL A 90 -14.34 -6.06 -13.57
N GLY A 91 -13.29 -6.69 -13.03
CA GLY A 91 -13.20 -8.15 -12.94
C GLY A 91 -11.78 -8.69 -12.98
N GLN A 92 -11.70 -10.02 -13.05
CA GLN A 92 -10.48 -10.81 -13.13
C GLN A 92 -10.40 -11.50 -14.50
N PHE A 93 -9.29 -11.31 -15.21
CA PHE A 93 -9.10 -11.77 -16.59
C PHE A 93 -7.78 -12.53 -16.71
N ASN A 94 -7.88 -13.83 -17.03
CA ASN A 94 -6.75 -14.73 -17.16
C ASN A 94 -6.26 -14.80 -18.61
N VAL A 95 -5.16 -15.52 -18.86
CA VAL A 95 -4.48 -15.61 -20.17
C VAL A 95 -5.44 -15.89 -21.34
N ASN A 96 -6.43 -16.79 -21.14
CA ASN A 96 -7.38 -17.16 -22.18
C ASN A 96 -8.32 -16.01 -22.60
N GLN A 97 -8.42 -14.97 -21.78
CA GLN A 97 -9.23 -13.78 -22.03
C GLN A 97 -8.41 -12.64 -22.66
N LEU A 98 -7.08 -12.77 -22.79
CA LEU A 98 -6.21 -11.81 -23.49
C LEU A 98 -6.11 -12.11 -25.00
N ASN A 99 -7.24 -12.43 -25.63
CA ASN A 99 -7.28 -13.01 -26.97
C ASN A 99 -7.14 -11.99 -28.12
N VAL A 100 -7.26 -10.68 -27.85
CA VAL A 100 -7.06 -9.64 -28.87
C VAL A 100 -5.65 -9.06 -28.77
N VAL A 101 -5.22 -8.66 -27.58
CA VAL A 101 -3.87 -8.10 -27.37
C VAL A 101 -2.77 -9.19 -27.36
N GLY A 102 -3.10 -10.39 -26.89
CA GLY A 102 -2.18 -11.52 -26.76
C GLY A 102 -1.53 -11.64 -25.38
N ASN A 103 -1.11 -12.86 -25.04
CA ASN A 103 -0.31 -13.14 -23.85
C ASN A 103 1.10 -12.57 -24.00
N ASP A 104 1.64 -11.91 -22.97
CA ASP A 104 2.99 -11.36 -22.98
C ASP A 104 3.22 -10.38 -24.15
N LYS A 105 2.21 -9.52 -24.38
CA LYS A 105 2.18 -8.55 -25.48
C LYS A 105 1.76 -7.14 -25.08
N ILE A 106 1.46 -6.89 -23.80
CA ILE A 106 0.95 -5.59 -23.37
C ILE A 106 2.13 -4.64 -23.13
N SER A 107 2.11 -3.48 -23.80
CA SER A 107 3.18 -2.48 -23.71
C SER A 107 2.72 -1.12 -23.15
N SER A 108 1.43 -0.79 -23.28
CA SER A 108 0.85 0.44 -22.72
C SER A 108 -0.61 0.26 -22.31
N VAL A 109 -1.11 1.11 -21.40
CA VAL A 109 -2.48 1.00 -20.86
C VAL A 109 -3.12 2.35 -20.61
N LYS A 110 -4.44 2.43 -20.80
CA LYS A 110 -5.27 3.52 -20.31
C LYS A 110 -6.15 3.05 -19.17
N VAL A 111 -6.19 3.81 -18.08
CA VAL A 111 -6.97 3.50 -16.89
C VAL A 111 -7.88 4.67 -16.58
N ALA A 112 -9.19 4.45 -16.65
CA ALA A 112 -10.15 5.51 -16.38
C ALA A 112 -10.05 6.00 -14.93
N PRO A 113 -10.28 7.31 -14.66
CA PRO A 113 -10.30 7.83 -13.31
C PRO A 113 -11.27 7.05 -12.41
N GLY A 114 -10.83 6.71 -11.21
CA GLY A 114 -11.62 5.91 -10.25
C GLY A 114 -11.48 4.40 -10.41
N TYR A 115 -10.60 3.92 -11.29
CA TYR A 115 -10.30 2.50 -11.44
C TYR A 115 -8.82 2.20 -11.18
N ARG A 116 -8.55 0.93 -10.82
CA ARG A 116 -7.21 0.37 -10.66
C ARG A 116 -7.07 -0.86 -11.56
N LEU A 117 -5.95 -0.94 -12.27
CA LEU A 117 -5.49 -2.10 -13.02
C LEU A 117 -4.32 -2.74 -12.26
N THR A 118 -4.40 -4.05 -12.01
CA THR A 118 -3.25 -4.85 -11.56
C THR A 118 -2.89 -5.83 -12.67
N LEU A 119 -1.68 -5.73 -13.19
CA LEU A 119 -1.10 -6.67 -14.14
C LEU A 119 -0.30 -7.73 -13.38
N TYR A 120 -0.38 -8.98 -13.82
CA TYR A 120 0.32 -10.12 -13.25
C TYR A 120 1.22 -10.75 -14.32
N ARG A 121 2.47 -11.04 -13.97
CA ARG A 121 3.42 -11.65 -14.91
C ARG A 121 2.94 -13.02 -15.36
N ASP A 122 2.36 -13.79 -14.44
CA ASP A 122 1.92 -15.14 -14.71
C ASP A 122 0.40 -15.23 -14.84
N LYS A 123 -0.06 -16.36 -15.37
CA LYS A 123 -1.49 -16.73 -15.37
C LYS A 123 -2.00 -16.92 -13.95
N ASP A 124 -3.33 -17.02 -13.80
CA ASP A 124 -3.97 -17.30 -12.51
C ASP A 124 -3.66 -16.27 -11.40
N PHE A 125 -3.41 -15.01 -11.79
CA PHE A 125 -3.17 -13.88 -10.87
C PHE A 125 -1.95 -14.10 -9.97
N SER A 126 -0.88 -14.64 -10.53
CA SER A 126 0.36 -14.99 -9.82
C SER A 126 1.60 -14.31 -10.43
N GLY A 127 2.75 -14.48 -9.78
CA GLY A 127 4.00 -13.82 -10.17
C GLY A 127 4.08 -12.36 -9.73
N ASP A 128 5.10 -11.65 -10.23
CA ASP A 128 5.25 -10.21 -9.95
C ASP A 128 4.03 -9.44 -10.48
N THR A 129 3.77 -8.29 -9.86
CA THR A 129 2.61 -7.46 -10.18
C THR A 129 2.98 -6.02 -10.50
N LYS A 130 2.17 -5.36 -11.35
CA LYS A 130 2.23 -3.91 -11.58
C LYS A 130 0.85 -3.29 -11.44
N THR A 131 0.72 -2.32 -10.53
CA THR A 131 -0.53 -1.63 -10.22
C THR A 131 -0.55 -0.23 -10.82
N LEU A 132 -1.64 0.11 -11.52
CA LEU A 132 -1.80 1.36 -12.25
C LEU A 132 -3.19 1.95 -11.98
N THR A 133 -3.25 3.24 -11.64
CA THR A 133 -4.48 3.98 -11.36
C THR A 133 -4.70 5.15 -12.34
N GLY A 134 -3.92 5.15 -13.41
CA GLY A 134 -3.92 6.13 -14.48
C GLY A 134 -3.16 5.58 -15.68
N ASP A 135 -3.16 6.34 -16.77
CA ASP A 135 -2.55 5.94 -18.03
C ASP A 135 -1.03 5.71 -17.90
N ALA A 136 -0.51 4.73 -18.63
CA ALA A 136 0.91 4.49 -18.80
C ALA A 136 1.22 4.27 -20.29
N GLY A 137 1.94 5.21 -20.91
CA GLY A 137 2.38 5.10 -22.31
C GLY A 137 3.46 4.04 -22.52
N TRP A 138 4.11 3.59 -21.44
CA TRP A 138 5.10 2.52 -21.47
C TRP A 138 5.10 1.78 -20.12
N LEU A 139 5.20 0.46 -20.15
CA LEU A 139 5.15 -0.38 -18.94
C LEU A 139 6.51 -0.74 -18.35
N ASP A 140 7.61 -0.19 -18.88
CA ASP A 140 8.98 -0.39 -18.39
C ASP A 140 9.34 -1.88 -18.22
N ASP A 141 9.69 -2.28 -17.00
CA ASP A 141 10.05 -3.64 -16.58
C ASP A 141 8.94 -4.68 -16.75
N PHE A 142 7.71 -4.23 -17.01
CA PHE A 142 6.53 -5.06 -17.21
C PHE A 142 6.07 -5.14 -18.67
N ASN A 143 6.82 -4.51 -19.59
CA ASN A 143 6.54 -4.56 -21.02
C ASN A 143 6.55 -6.00 -21.54
N ASP A 144 5.52 -6.38 -22.30
CA ASP A 144 5.37 -7.72 -22.89
C ASP A 144 5.47 -8.87 -21.86
N ALA A 145 5.07 -8.62 -20.61
CA ALA A 145 5.21 -9.61 -19.54
C ALA A 145 3.88 -10.02 -18.90
N THR A 146 2.75 -9.47 -19.31
CA THR A 146 1.47 -9.74 -18.63
C THR A 146 0.78 -10.99 -19.16
N SER A 147 0.44 -11.91 -18.26
CA SER A 147 -0.35 -13.11 -18.54
C SER A 147 -1.73 -13.14 -17.86
N SER A 148 -1.97 -12.30 -16.86
CA SER A 148 -3.33 -12.08 -16.31
C SER A 148 -3.48 -10.66 -15.75
N LEU A 149 -4.72 -10.17 -15.63
CA LEU A 149 -4.99 -8.83 -15.11
C LEU A 149 -6.27 -8.77 -14.27
N LYS A 150 -6.31 -7.79 -13.37
CA LYS A 150 -7.46 -7.46 -12.52
C LYS A 150 -7.81 -5.99 -12.67
N VAL A 151 -9.10 -5.69 -12.86
CA VAL A 151 -9.63 -4.34 -12.90
C VAL A 151 -10.59 -4.14 -11.73
N GLU A 152 -10.38 -3.09 -10.96
CA GLU A 152 -11.15 -2.78 -9.75
C GLU A 152 -11.65 -1.35 -9.79
N LYS A 153 -12.81 -1.11 -9.19
CA LYS A 153 -13.32 0.23 -8.92
C LYS A 153 -12.78 0.71 -7.58
N ILE A 154 -12.03 1.81 -7.58
CA ILE A 154 -11.48 2.40 -6.36
C ILE A 154 -12.64 2.93 -5.51
N GLY A 155 -12.69 2.49 -4.24
CA GLY A 155 -13.76 2.89 -3.32
C GLY A 155 -15.13 2.27 -3.63
N GLY A 156 -15.18 1.19 -4.41
CA GLY A 156 -16.41 0.41 -4.60
C GLY A 156 -16.91 -0.22 -3.30
N PRO A 157 -18.20 -0.59 -3.21
CA PRO A 157 -18.73 -1.31 -2.06
C PRO A 157 -18.07 -2.69 -1.96
N ASN A 158 -17.44 -2.97 -0.81
CA ASN A 158 -16.88 -4.28 -0.51
C ASN A 158 -17.78 -5.00 0.50
N LYS A 159 -17.88 -6.32 0.39
CA LYS A 159 -18.46 -7.12 1.47
C LYS A 159 -17.54 -7.06 2.71
N PRO A 160 -18.06 -7.39 3.91
CA PRO A 160 -17.31 -7.30 5.15
C PRO A 160 -15.96 -8.04 5.17
N VAL A 161 -15.85 -9.16 4.45
CA VAL A 161 -14.63 -9.97 4.43
C VAL A 161 -14.21 -10.24 2.99
N ILE A 162 -12.91 -10.12 2.72
CA ILE A 162 -12.31 -10.61 1.47
C ILE A 162 -11.15 -11.53 1.80
N ALA A 163 -11.18 -12.75 1.26
CA ALA A 163 -10.08 -13.69 1.35
C ALA A 163 -9.23 -13.66 0.09
N TYR A 164 -7.93 -13.84 0.27
CA TYR A 164 -6.92 -13.84 -0.78
C TYR A 164 -6.10 -15.12 -0.71
N SER A 165 -5.81 -15.66 -1.88
CA SER A 165 -5.02 -16.89 -1.99
C SER A 165 -3.53 -16.69 -1.81
N ASN A 166 -3.04 -15.45 -2.00
CA ASN A 166 -1.64 -15.10 -1.76
C ASN A 166 -1.55 -13.97 -0.73
N SER A 167 -0.57 -14.08 0.17
CA SER A 167 -0.15 -12.99 1.04
C SER A 167 0.69 -11.97 0.24
N PRO A 168 0.55 -10.64 0.47
CA PRO A 168 -0.27 -10.04 1.52
C PRO A 168 -1.74 -9.79 1.16
N TYR A 169 -2.10 -9.58 -0.11
CA TYR A 169 -3.49 -9.42 -0.59
C TYR A 169 -3.58 -9.70 -2.11
N GLY A 170 -3.04 -10.83 -2.55
CA GLY A 170 -2.90 -11.18 -3.97
C GLY A 170 -3.56 -12.50 -4.36
N GLY A 171 -3.41 -12.88 -5.64
CA GLY A 171 -3.96 -14.13 -6.17
C GLY A 171 -5.46 -14.06 -6.45
N PHE A 172 -6.08 -15.24 -6.54
CA PHE A 172 -7.53 -15.37 -6.48
C PHE A 172 -8.08 -14.77 -5.19
N GLU A 173 -9.25 -14.16 -5.28
CA GLU A 173 -9.93 -13.55 -4.16
C GLU A 173 -11.41 -13.92 -4.11
N GLN A 174 -12.01 -13.78 -2.95
CA GLN A 174 -13.45 -13.97 -2.77
C GLN A 174 -14.00 -13.10 -1.65
N GLN A 175 -15.13 -12.45 -1.92
CA GLN A 175 -15.82 -11.61 -0.94
C GLN A 175 -16.95 -12.37 -0.24
N PHE A 176 -17.00 -12.26 1.09
CA PHE A 176 -17.96 -12.93 1.97
C PHE A 176 -18.78 -11.91 2.77
N ASP A 177 -20.08 -12.18 2.88
CA ASP A 177 -20.99 -11.48 3.77
C ASP A 177 -21.18 -12.31 5.05
N ILE A 178 -22.02 -11.85 5.99
CA ILE A 178 -22.44 -12.65 7.14
C ILE A 178 -23.00 -13.98 6.66
N GLY A 179 -22.44 -15.07 7.16
CA GLY A 179 -22.80 -16.39 6.68
C GLY A 179 -21.84 -17.49 7.10
N SER A 180 -22.11 -18.68 6.59
CA SER A 180 -21.34 -19.90 6.81
C SER A 180 -21.02 -20.49 5.43
N TYR A 181 -19.74 -20.64 5.12
CA TYR A 181 -19.25 -21.01 3.80
C TYR A 181 -18.36 -22.25 3.93
N ASN A 182 -18.62 -23.25 3.10
CA ASN A 182 -17.94 -24.53 3.12
C ASN A 182 -17.03 -24.67 1.90
N VAL A 183 -16.41 -25.83 1.77
CA VAL A 183 -15.42 -26.12 0.72
C VAL A 183 -15.92 -25.82 -0.69
N ASP A 184 -17.19 -26.09 -0.99
CA ASP A 184 -17.73 -25.89 -2.33
C ASP A 184 -17.90 -24.41 -2.67
N GLU A 185 -18.27 -23.57 -1.69
CA GLU A 185 -18.30 -22.12 -1.87
C GLU A 185 -16.90 -21.52 -2.03
N LEU A 186 -15.89 -22.03 -1.29
CA LEU A 186 -14.51 -21.54 -1.40
C LEU A 186 -13.89 -21.86 -2.76
N LYS A 187 -14.14 -23.07 -3.29
CA LYS A 187 -13.66 -23.49 -4.62
C LYS A 187 -14.17 -22.63 -5.78
N ALA A 188 -15.27 -21.90 -5.58
CA ALA A 188 -15.83 -21.01 -6.60
C ALA A 188 -15.07 -19.67 -6.73
N GLY A 189 -14.21 -19.33 -5.77
CA GLY A 189 -13.46 -18.08 -5.76
C GLY A 189 -12.02 -18.28 -5.30
N VAL A 190 -11.76 -18.08 -4.00
CA VAL A 190 -10.39 -18.04 -3.44
C VAL A 190 -9.70 -19.41 -3.47
N GLY A 191 -10.45 -20.50 -3.51
CA GLY A 191 -9.95 -21.88 -3.53
C GLY A 191 -10.01 -22.56 -2.16
N ASN A 192 -10.03 -23.90 -2.19
CA ASN A 192 -9.88 -24.72 -0.99
C ASN A 192 -8.42 -24.81 -0.57
N ASP A 193 -8.13 -24.74 0.73
CA ASP A 193 -6.77 -24.81 1.27
C ASP A 193 -5.83 -23.79 0.62
N ALA A 194 -6.37 -22.60 0.30
CA ALA A 194 -5.63 -21.58 -0.43
C ALA A 194 -5.57 -20.23 0.31
N ILE A 195 -6.38 -20.02 1.36
CA ILE A 195 -6.44 -18.70 2.01
C ILE A 195 -5.13 -18.39 2.73
N SER A 196 -4.46 -17.34 2.29
CA SER A 196 -3.21 -16.82 2.84
C SER A 196 -3.37 -15.45 3.51
N ALA A 197 -4.34 -14.63 3.10
CA ALA A 197 -4.59 -13.32 3.68
C ALA A 197 -6.07 -12.93 3.69
N LEU A 198 -6.43 -11.98 4.55
CA LEU A 198 -7.82 -11.54 4.75
C LEU A 198 -7.92 -10.03 4.98
N ARG A 199 -8.94 -9.43 4.37
CA ARG A 199 -9.51 -8.14 4.78
C ARG A 199 -10.73 -8.39 5.64
N VAL A 200 -10.84 -7.70 6.77
CA VAL A 200 -11.98 -7.82 7.69
C VAL A 200 -12.41 -6.43 8.14
N ALA A 201 -13.59 -6.01 7.68
CA ALA A 201 -14.16 -4.72 8.06
C ALA A 201 -14.44 -4.64 9.57
N PRO A 202 -14.33 -3.44 10.18
CA PRO A 202 -14.74 -3.24 11.57
C PRO A 202 -16.19 -3.68 11.80
N GLY A 203 -16.45 -4.30 12.96
CA GLY A 203 -17.78 -4.82 13.31
C GLY A 203 -18.04 -6.23 12.80
N TYR A 204 -17.00 -6.92 12.31
CA TYR A 204 -17.10 -8.30 11.88
C TYR A 204 -15.98 -9.14 12.48
N LYS A 205 -16.28 -10.42 12.68
CA LYS A 205 -15.28 -11.46 12.92
C LYS A 205 -15.41 -12.53 11.84
N VAL A 206 -14.28 -13.09 11.44
CA VAL A 206 -14.24 -14.33 10.66
C VAL A 206 -13.63 -15.44 11.51
N THR A 207 -14.26 -16.61 11.51
CA THR A 207 -13.69 -17.83 12.07
C THR A 207 -13.33 -18.74 10.92
N LEU A 208 -12.03 -18.99 10.74
CA LEU A 208 -11.49 -19.92 9.77
C LEU A 208 -11.41 -21.32 10.38
N TYR A 209 -11.70 -22.35 9.61
CA TYR A 209 -11.64 -23.75 10.03
C TYR A 209 -10.81 -24.55 9.03
N LYS A 210 -9.90 -25.39 9.56
CA LYS A 210 -9.06 -26.23 8.71
C LYS A 210 -9.85 -27.28 7.95
N ASP A 211 -10.90 -27.81 8.56
CA ASP A 211 -11.70 -28.85 7.94
C ASP A 211 -13.01 -28.27 7.38
N TYR A 212 -13.61 -29.01 6.46
CA TYR A 212 -14.95 -28.75 5.95
C TYR A 212 -16.00 -28.88 7.08
N ASN A 213 -17.20 -28.34 6.87
CA ASN A 213 -18.29 -28.34 7.87
C ASN A 213 -17.93 -27.67 9.22
N PHE A 214 -17.05 -26.68 9.22
CA PHE A 214 -16.69 -25.87 10.39
C PHE A 214 -16.08 -26.69 11.54
N ALA A 215 -15.20 -27.62 11.18
CA ALA A 215 -14.56 -28.55 12.10
C ALA A 215 -13.03 -28.35 12.15
N GLY A 216 -12.37 -29.08 13.04
CA GLY A 216 -10.92 -29.06 13.19
C GLY A 216 -10.39 -27.83 13.91
N TYR A 217 -9.11 -27.54 13.70
CA TYR A 217 -8.46 -26.33 14.21
C TYR A 217 -9.14 -25.10 13.62
N SER A 218 -9.34 -24.08 14.46
CA SER A 218 -9.94 -22.82 14.03
C SER A 218 -9.17 -21.61 14.54
N LYS A 219 -9.30 -20.50 13.79
CA LYS A 219 -8.70 -19.21 14.11
C LYS A 219 -9.71 -18.10 13.92
N VAL A 220 -9.80 -17.20 14.88
CA VAL A 220 -10.69 -16.03 14.82
C VAL A 220 -9.88 -14.78 14.47
N LEU A 221 -10.35 -14.00 13.51
CA LEU A 221 -9.78 -12.73 13.10
C LEU A 221 -10.87 -11.65 13.11
N THR A 222 -10.54 -10.47 13.63
CA THR A 222 -11.46 -9.31 13.77
C THR A 222 -10.93 -8.05 13.09
N ALA A 223 -9.86 -8.19 12.31
CA ALA A 223 -9.19 -7.12 11.59
C ALA A 223 -8.44 -7.74 10.40
N ASP A 224 -7.95 -6.87 9.53
CA ASP A 224 -7.10 -7.24 8.40
C ASP A 224 -5.90 -8.10 8.85
N ALA A 225 -5.61 -9.14 8.07
CA ALA A 225 -4.48 -10.03 8.25
C ALA A 225 -3.73 -10.13 6.92
N ILE A 226 -2.57 -9.45 6.83
CA ILE A 226 -1.66 -9.56 5.69
C ILE A 226 -1.17 -11.00 5.50
N TYR A 227 -1.12 -11.76 6.59
CA TYR A 227 -0.82 -13.19 6.58
C TYR A 227 -1.66 -13.84 7.66
N VAL A 228 -2.43 -14.86 7.31
CA VAL A 228 -3.33 -15.53 8.28
C VAL A 228 -2.56 -16.33 9.34
N GLY A 229 -1.25 -16.52 9.17
CA GLY A 229 -0.36 -17.21 10.11
C GLY A 229 -0.09 -18.66 9.71
N GLY A 230 1.13 -19.13 9.94
CA GLY A 230 1.57 -20.47 9.53
C GLY A 230 0.84 -21.62 10.20
N ASP A 231 0.09 -21.33 11.27
CA ASP A 231 -0.80 -22.28 11.93
C ASP A 231 -2.02 -22.65 11.08
N ILE A 232 -2.47 -21.80 10.16
CA ILE A 232 -3.69 -22.02 9.34
C ILE A 232 -3.54 -21.71 7.85
N ASN A 233 -2.44 -21.08 7.44
CA ASN A 233 -2.15 -20.73 6.05
C ASN A 233 -2.35 -21.91 5.09
N ASP A 234 -3.01 -21.66 3.96
CA ASP A 234 -3.24 -22.64 2.89
C ASP A 234 -3.83 -23.97 3.40
N SER A 235 -4.71 -23.88 4.41
CA SER A 235 -5.36 -25.07 4.99
C SER A 235 -6.82 -24.82 5.38
N VAL A 236 -7.42 -23.70 4.96
CA VAL A 236 -8.80 -23.37 5.28
C VAL A 236 -9.75 -24.07 4.30
N SER A 237 -10.63 -24.91 4.84
CA SER A 237 -11.67 -25.61 4.08
C SER A 237 -13.10 -25.14 4.41
N SER A 238 -13.30 -24.34 5.46
CA SER A 238 -14.58 -23.64 5.70
C SER A 238 -14.40 -22.39 6.58
N LEU A 239 -15.34 -21.44 6.49
CA LEU A 239 -15.30 -20.20 7.29
C LEU A 239 -16.69 -19.71 7.70
N LYS A 240 -16.75 -18.97 8.81
CA LYS A 240 -17.95 -18.26 9.26
C LYS A 240 -17.65 -16.78 9.40
N VAL A 241 -18.54 -15.94 8.89
CA VAL A 241 -18.53 -14.48 9.08
C VAL A 241 -19.71 -14.10 9.95
N GLU A 242 -19.44 -13.36 11.01
CA GLU A 242 -20.43 -12.94 11.99
C GLU A 242 -20.25 -11.45 12.31
N ALA A 243 -21.36 -10.74 12.54
CA ALA A 243 -21.33 -9.38 13.06
C ALA A 243 -20.93 -9.38 14.54
N ILE A 244 -20.14 -8.39 14.94
CA ILE A 244 -19.74 -8.08 16.31
C ILE A 244 -19.84 -6.56 16.52
N SER A 245 -19.72 -6.11 17.77
CA SER A 245 -19.53 -4.67 18.02
C SER A 245 -18.23 -4.21 17.36
N PRO A 246 -18.25 -3.15 16.53
CA PRO A 246 -17.02 -2.54 16.04
C PRO A 246 -16.30 -1.74 17.14
N LEU A 247 -17.03 -1.34 18.19
CA LEU A 247 -16.52 -0.57 19.31
C LEU A 247 -15.78 -1.45 20.31
N ASP A 248 -14.61 -0.98 20.70
CA ASP A 248 -13.78 -1.46 21.82
C ASP A 248 -13.01 -0.30 22.46
N THR A 249 -12.12 -0.60 23.41
CA THR A 249 -11.33 0.41 24.14
C THR A 249 -10.34 1.19 23.27
N THR A 250 -10.10 0.78 22.03
CA THR A 250 -9.21 1.46 21.08
C THR A 250 -9.96 2.34 20.08
N SER A 251 -11.29 2.27 20.08
CA SER A 251 -12.13 3.06 19.19
C SER A 251 -12.18 4.52 19.64
N VAL A 252 -11.93 5.45 18.71
CA VAL A 252 -11.92 6.89 18.95
C VAL A 252 -13.03 7.53 18.14
N ALA A 253 -13.93 8.26 18.81
CA ALA A 253 -14.99 9.02 18.13
C ALA A 253 -14.37 10.15 17.33
N VAL A 254 -14.85 10.34 16.10
CA VAL A 254 -14.40 11.44 15.24
C VAL A 254 -14.91 12.76 15.81
N PRO A 255 -14.02 13.74 16.08
CA PRO A 255 -14.42 15.05 16.59
C PRO A 255 -15.50 15.71 15.71
N GLY A 256 -16.57 16.18 16.33
CA GLY A 256 -17.70 16.79 15.60
C GLY A 256 -18.51 15.83 14.73
N ASN A 257 -18.24 14.51 14.81
CA ASN A 257 -18.88 13.47 13.99
C ASN A 257 -18.68 13.65 12.47
N ASP A 258 -17.67 14.40 12.05
CA ASP A 258 -17.37 14.68 10.65
C ASP A 258 -15.86 14.74 10.43
N TYR A 259 -15.40 14.25 9.27
CA TYR A 259 -13.99 14.25 8.88
C TYR A 259 -13.56 15.62 8.34
N SER A 260 -13.90 16.68 9.07
CA SER A 260 -13.46 18.05 8.82
C SER A 260 -11.94 18.19 8.95
N ASP A 261 -11.37 19.26 8.40
CA ASP A 261 -9.92 19.49 8.48
C ASP A 261 -9.42 19.57 9.94
N THR A 262 -10.21 20.17 10.83
CA THR A 262 -9.93 20.23 12.27
C THR A 262 -9.94 18.83 12.87
N ALA A 263 -10.97 18.01 12.59
CA ALA A 263 -11.07 16.66 13.11
C ALA A 263 -9.92 15.76 12.63
N LYS A 264 -9.57 15.84 11.33
CA LYS A 264 -8.41 15.10 10.78
C LYS A 264 -7.11 15.52 11.45
N ARG A 265 -6.90 16.82 11.66
CA ARG A 265 -5.71 17.33 12.38
C ARG A 265 -5.65 16.81 13.81
N GLU A 266 -6.76 16.84 14.54
CA GLU A 266 -6.84 16.33 15.91
C GLU A 266 -6.55 14.81 15.97
N ILE A 267 -7.06 14.04 15.02
CA ILE A 267 -6.76 12.59 14.90
C ILE A 267 -5.27 12.37 14.58
N LEU A 268 -4.71 13.11 13.61
CA LEU A 268 -3.28 13.06 13.29
C LEU A 268 -2.42 13.37 14.53
N GLN A 269 -2.80 14.35 15.34
CA GLN A 269 -2.11 14.68 16.59
C GLN A 269 -2.27 13.58 17.65
N THR A 270 -3.46 13.01 17.79
CA THR A 270 -3.79 11.94 18.77
C THR A 270 -2.94 10.68 18.57
N PHE A 271 -2.65 10.33 17.32
CA PHE A 271 -1.88 9.12 16.97
C PHE A 271 -0.42 9.40 16.58
N ALA A 272 0.06 10.64 16.73
CA ALA A 272 1.43 10.98 16.37
C ALA A 272 2.44 10.20 17.24
N PRO A 273 3.53 9.65 16.67
CA PRO A 273 4.42 8.77 17.40
C PRO A 273 5.25 9.51 18.46
N LYS A 274 5.65 8.80 19.51
CA LYS A 274 6.83 9.19 20.30
C LYS A 274 8.06 8.58 19.64
N ILE A 275 9.08 9.39 19.35
CA ILE A 275 10.32 8.91 18.75
C ILE A 275 11.45 9.04 19.78
N TRP A 276 12.17 7.95 20.02
CA TRP A 276 13.43 7.97 20.78
C TRP A 276 14.61 8.00 19.81
N PHE A 277 15.42 9.03 19.89
CA PHE A 277 16.73 9.05 19.25
C PHE A 277 17.74 8.29 20.11
N ALA A 278 18.64 7.55 19.47
CA ALA A 278 19.68 6.80 20.15
C ALA A 278 20.57 7.72 21.02
N GLN A 279 21.11 7.13 22.09
CA GLN A 279 22.00 7.81 23.01
C GLN A 279 23.25 8.31 22.29
N GLY A 280 23.54 9.60 22.48
CA GLY A 280 24.67 10.26 21.83
C GLY A 280 24.36 10.79 20.43
N GLU A 281 23.11 10.68 19.95
CA GLU A 281 22.69 11.30 18.69
C GLU A 281 23.01 12.80 18.68
N VAL A 282 23.48 13.30 17.53
CA VAL A 282 23.79 14.71 17.29
C VAL A 282 23.22 15.22 15.97
N TYR A 283 22.73 14.33 15.10
CA TYR A 283 22.04 14.64 13.86
C TYR A 283 20.54 14.49 14.10
N PHE A 284 19.92 15.56 14.60
CA PHE A 284 18.50 15.57 14.91
C PHE A 284 17.66 16.04 13.72
N PRO A 285 16.34 15.82 13.74
CA PRO A 285 15.45 16.38 12.73
C PRO A 285 15.41 17.91 12.74
N SER A 286 14.92 18.47 11.63
CA SER A 286 14.55 19.88 11.50
C SER A 286 13.35 20.02 10.55
N SER A 287 12.89 21.25 10.33
CA SER A 287 12.04 21.52 9.17
C SER A 287 12.88 21.49 7.88
N VAL A 288 12.23 21.25 6.73
CA VAL A 288 12.82 21.46 5.41
C VAL A 288 13.30 22.91 5.28
N GLU A 289 12.50 23.86 5.76
CA GLU A 289 12.79 25.30 5.70
C GLU A 289 14.09 25.67 6.42
N HIS A 290 14.45 24.96 7.50
CA HIS A 290 15.73 25.13 8.20
C HIS A 290 16.93 24.84 7.28
N THR A 291 16.78 23.93 6.32
CA THR A 291 17.87 23.52 5.41
C THR A 291 17.99 24.37 4.16
N LEU A 292 16.90 25.01 3.72
CA LEU A 292 16.85 25.81 2.48
C LEU A 292 17.97 26.87 2.36
N PRO A 293 18.42 27.56 3.43
CA PRO A 293 19.53 28.51 3.32
C PRO A 293 20.86 27.87 2.90
N TYR A 294 21.04 26.56 3.11
CA TYR A 294 22.32 25.86 2.93
C TYR A 294 22.39 24.99 1.68
N VAL A 295 21.28 24.86 0.95
CA VAL A 295 21.18 24.04 -0.27
C VAL A 295 20.81 24.89 -1.49
N ASP A 296 21.24 24.45 -2.66
CA ASP A 296 20.80 24.96 -3.95
C ASP A 296 19.84 23.99 -4.60
N ARG A 297 18.76 24.52 -5.19
CA ARG A 297 17.92 23.80 -6.14
C ARG A 297 18.61 23.82 -7.51
N TYR A 298 18.95 22.66 -8.04
CA TYR A 298 19.67 22.52 -9.31
C TYR A 298 19.05 21.42 -10.17
N VAL A 299 19.23 21.52 -11.49
CA VAL A 299 18.86 20.43 -12.40
C VAL A 299 19.97 19.39 -12.37
N ASN A 300 19.66 18.18 -11.93
CA ASN A 300 20.61 17.09 -11.94
C ASN A 300 20.80 16.57 -13.39
N PRO A 301 22.02 16.53 -13.94
CA PRO A 301 22.26 16.08 -15.31
C PRO A 301 21.85 14.62 -15.59
N GLY A 302 21.82 13.78 -14.54
CA GLY A 302 21.46 12.37 -14.66
C GLY A 302 19.95 12.14 -14.72
N SER A 303 19.18 12.81 -13.86
CA SER A 303 17.71 12.66 -13.82
C SER A 303 16.97 13.66 -14.72
N GLY A 304 17.58 14.80 -15.04
CA GLY A 304 16.92 15.92 -15.72
C GLY A 304 15.91 16.66 -14.84
N LEU A 305 15.84 16.34 -13.54
CA LEU A 305 14.88 16.90 -12.58
C LEU A 305 15.56 17.85 -11.59
N TYR A 306 14.77 18.75 -11.01
CA TYR A 306 15.22 19.63 -9.93
C TYR A 306 15.37 18.87 -8.62
N GLU A 307 16.58 18.95 -8.05
CA GLU A 307 17.01 18.32 -6.81
C GLU A 307 17.72 19.35 -5.92
N PHE A 308 17.89 19.05 -4.64
CA PHE A 308 18.71 19.86 -3.73
C PHE A 308 20.12 19.32 -3.61
N LYS A 309 21.12 20.18 -3.57
CA LYS A 309 22.50 19.85 -3.14
C LYS A 309 23.02 20.90 -2.17
N THR A 310 24.00 20.57 -1.35
CA THR A 310 24.68 21.58 -0.51
C THR A 310 25.31 22.70 -1.34
N LYS A 311 25.22 23.94 -0.84
CA LYS A 311 25.98 25.09 -1.37
C LYS A 311 27.48 24.94 -1.15
N THR A 312 27.85 24.37 0.00
CA THR A 312 29.23 24.06 0.35
C THR A 312 29.57 22.69 -0.21
N GLU A 313 30.64 22.60 -1.00
CA GLU A 313 31.14 21.31 -1.49
C GLU A 313 31.60 20.44 -0.31
N LEU A 314 31.12 19.19 -0.27
CA LEU A 314 31.56 18.21 0.71
C LEU A 314 32.87 17.59 0.25
N ASN A 315 33.97 18.30 0.54
CA ASN A 315 35.33 17.85 0.26
C ASN A 315 36.23 18.05 1.50
N PRO A 316 36.64 16.97 2.19
CA PRO A 316 36.32 15.57 1.89
C PRO A 316 34.81 15.27 2.00
N TYR A 317 34.34 14.17 1.39
CA TYR A 317 32.93 13.78 1.43
C TYR A 317 32.40 13.56 2.86
N THR A 318 33.29 13.34 3.82
CA THR A 318 32.99 13.22 5.25
C THR A 318 32.79 14.57 5.95
N LEU A 319 32.94 15.70 5.27
CA LEU A 319 32.76 17.04 5.84
C LEU A 319 31.35 17.20 6.41
N LYS A 320 31.25 17.42 7.73
CA LYS A 320 29.98 17.68 8.42
C LYS A 320 29.74 19.18 8.53
N LEU A 321 28.68 19.68 7.90
CA LEU A 321 28.30 21.09 7.95
C LEU A 321 27.54 21.40 9.25
N PRO A 322 27.66 22.62 9.81
CA PRO A 322 27.03 22.95 11.09
C PRO A 322 25.52 22.70 11.15
N TYR A 323 24.78 22.90 10.05
CA TYR A 323 23.33 22.71 10.03
C TYR A 323 22.91 21.23 10.01
N PHE A 324 23.84 20.30 9.78
CA PHE A 324 23.57 18.86 9.79
C PHE A 324 23.08 18.37 11.16
N THR A 325 23.39 19.09 12.24
CA THR A 325 22.93 18.73 13.58
C THR A 325 21.42 18.85 13.78
N GLY A 326 20.72 19.54 12.86
CA GLY A 326 19.29 19.78 12.95
C GLY A 326 18.88 20.81 13.98
N ASP A 327 17.57 20.85 14.25
CA ASP A 327 16.92 21.79 15.15
C ASP A 327 15.73 21.12 15.85
N LEU A 328 16.02 20.10 16.68
CA LEU A 328 15.01 19.28 17.34
C LEU A 328 13.95 20.11 18.09
N ALA A 329 14.38 21.22 18.69
CA ALA A 329 13.50 22.08 19.49
C ALA A 329 12.35 22.68 18.65
N ASN A 330 12.59 22.93 17.36
CA ASN A 330 11.61 23.51 16.45
C ASN A 330 11.19 22.55 15.31
N ALA A 331 11.72 21.32 15.31
CA ALA A 331 11.44 20.32 14.29
C ALA A 331 9.95 19.97 14.26
N PRO A 332 9.29 20.03 13.10
CA PRO A 332 7.95 19.50 12.92
C PRO A 332 8.00 18.01 12.56
N ILE A 333 6.94 17.28 12.88
CA ILE A 333 6.61 16.05 12.16
C ILE A 333 5.66 16.40 11.01
N TYR A 334 5.96 15.90 9.81
CA TYR A 334 5.11 16.08 8.63
C TYR A 334 4.10 14.94 8.58
N ALA A 335 2.84 15.24 8.86
CA ALA A 335 1.79 14.24 9.05
C ALA A 335 0.75 14.31 7.92
N PHE A 336 0.51 13.18 7.27
CA PHE A 336 -0.40 13.08 6.13
C PHE A 336 -1.59 12.18 6.44
N TRP A 337 -2.79 12.69 6.23
CA TRP A 337 -4.02 11.91 6.11
C TRP A 337 -4.13 11.38 4.68
N VAL A 338 -4.04 10.06 4.50
CA VAL A 338 -4.13 9.41 3.19
C VAL A 338 -5.29 8.43 3.20
N GLU A 339 -6.32 8.72 2.41
CA GLU A 339 -7.45 7.82 2.22
C GLU A 339 -6.99 6.53 1.54
N LYS A 340 -7.38 5.39 2.12
CA LYS A 340 -7.04 4.05 1.64
C LYS A 340 -8.31 3.26 1.37
N GLU A 341 -8.15 2.14 0.68
CA GLU A 341 -9.26 1.24 0.43
C GLU A 341 -9.78 0.57 1.70
N TYR A 342 -10.96 -0.05 1.58
CA TYR A 342 -11.62 -0.75 2.70
C TYR A 342 -11.97 0.18 3.86
N ASN A 343 -12.26 1.44 3.54
CA ASN A 343 -12.56 2.49 4.50
C ASN A 343 -11.43 2.69 5.53
N ASN A 344 -10.19 2.39 5.13
CA ASN A 344 -9.01 2.66 5.94
C ASN A 344 -8.48 4.07 5.64
N VAL A 345 -7.70 4.59 6.58
CA VAL A 345 -6.87 5.78 6.40
C VAL A 345 -5.49 5.49 6.97
N ASP A 346 -4.45 5.89 6.24
CA ASP A 346 -3.09 5.90 6.76
C ASP A 346 -2.76 7.31 7.25
N LEU A 347 -2.30 7.37 8.50
CA LEU A 347 -1.68 8.54 9.10
C LEU A 347 -0.17 8.37 8.95
N VAL A 348 0.42 9.03 7.96
CA VAL A 348 1.83 8.89 7.62
C VAL A 348 2.62 10.02 8.27
N TYR A 349 3.57 9.68 9.14
CA TYR A 349 4.39 10.63 9.89
C TYR A 349 5.83 10.60 9.38
N PHE A 350 6.20 11.61 8.60
CA PHE A 350 7.56 11.78 8.10
C PHE A 350 8.38 12.68 9.01
N GLN A 351 9.54 12.18 9.38
CA GLN A 351 10.65 12.94 9.95
C GLN A 351 11.56 13.41 8.83
N PHE A 352 12.03 14.65 8.91
CA PHE A 352 13.11 15.14 8.05
C PHE A 352 14.36 15.42 8.88
N SER A 353 15.47 14.78 8.53
CA SER A 353 16.80 15.07 9.08
C SER A 353 17.64 15.78 8.04
N PRO A 354 18.36 16.88 8.36
CA PRO A 354 19.25 17.53 7.40
C PRO A 354 20.40 16.66 6.92
N TYR A 355 20.74 15.62 7.67
CA TYR A 355 21.85 14.74 7.43
C TYR A 355 21.61 13.38 8.05
N ASP A 356 21.91 12.34 7.28
CA ASP A 356 21.99 10.95 7.71
C ASP A 356 23.46 10.57 7.82
N LEU A 357 23.85 10.14 9.02
CA LEU A 357 25.14 9.53 9.26
C LEU A 357 25.00 8.03 9.02
N GLY A 358 25.70 7.54 8.00
CA GLY A 358 25.67 6.14 7.62
C GLY A 358 26.44 5.24 8.59
N LYS A 359 27.11 4.21 8.07
CA LYS A 359 27.82 3.21 8.89
C LYS A 359 29.31 3.25 8.63
N THR A 360 30.08 2.77 9.60
CA THR A 360 31.53 2.60 9.45
C THR A 360 31.85 1.15 9.16
N VAL A 361 32.45 0.89 8.00
CA VAL A 361 32.96 -0.41 7.57
C VAL A 361 34.49 -0.34 7.53
N PHE A 362 35.17 -1.11 8.40
CA PHE A 362 36.64 -1.11 8.52
C PHE A 362 37.29 0.29 8.63
N GLY A 363 36.65 1.21 9.35
CA GLY A 363 37.13 2.59 9.53
C GLY A 363 36.81 3.53 8.36
N THR A 364 36.07 3.07 7.36
CA THR A 364 35.54 3.91 6.26
C THR A 364 34.05 4.13 6.45
N GLU A 365 33.64 5.38 6.43
CA GLU A 365 32.25 5.81 6.49
C GLU A 365 31.56 5.58 5.13
N VAL A 366 30.36 5.00 5.16
CA VAL A 366 29.56 4.64 3.98
C VAL A 366 28.09 4.93 4.22
N GLY A 367 27.36 5.33 3.18
CA GLY A 367 25.91 5.52 3.19
C GLY A 367 25.45 6.91 3.62
N ASP A 368 26.36 7.77 4.06
CA ASP A 368 26.08 9.16 4.43
C ASP A 368 25.29 9.89 3.35
N HIS A 369 24.32 10.71 3.74
CA HIS A 369 23.67 11.59 2.78
C HIS A 369 23.07 12.83 3.41
N VAL A 370 22.93 13.87 2.57
CA VAL A 370 22.33 15.14 2.96
C VAL A 370 20.84 15.05 2.77
N GLY A 371 20.06 15.39 3.79
CA GLY A 371 18.61 15.27 3.79
C GLY A 371 18.17 13.82 3.92
N ASP A 372 17.31 13.50 4.87
CA ASP A 372 16.78 12.16 5.04
C ASP A 372 15.30 12.19 5.45
N TRP A 373 14.55 11.20 4.96
CA TRP A 373 13.12 11.06 5.15
C TRP A 373 12.79 9.67 5.70
N GLU A 374 12.65 9.60 7.02
CA GLU A 374 12.22 8.40 7.73
C GLU A 374 10.79 8.55 8.24
N ARG A 375 10.11 7.43 8.48
CA ARG A 375 8.68 7.49 8.82
C ARG A 375 8.15 6.38 9.72
N VAL A 376 7.03 6.72 10.35
CA VAL A 376 6.10 5.79 10.99
C VAL A 376 4.72 6.01 10.39
N THR A 377 3.97 4.95 10.12
CA THR A 377 2.59 5.06 9.61
C THR A 377 1.64 4.33 10.53
N VAL A 378 0.55 4.98 10.94
CA VAL A 378 -0.55 4.34 11.67
C VAL A 378 -1.73 4.16 10.73
N ARG A 379 -2.20 2.93 10.53
CA ARG A 379 -3.44 2.66 9.79
C ARG A 379 -4.62 2.62 10.74
N LEU A 380 -5.64 3.41 10.42
CA LEU A 380 -6.92 3.40 11.09
C LEU A 380 -7.98 2.82 10.17
N ALA A 381 -8.89 2.01 10.72
CA ALA A 381 -10.13 1.63 10.07
C ALA A 381 -11.24 2.59 10.48
N LYS A 382 -11.97 3.14 9.50
CA LYS A 382 -13.12 4.01 9.73
C LYS A 382 -14.39 3.18 9.77
N PHE A 383 -15.32 3.56 10.63
CA PHE A 383 -16.66 2.96 10.67
C PHE A 383 -17.68 3.90 11.30
N THR A 384 -18.96 3.58 11.12
CA THR A 384 -20.07 4.28 11.75
C THR A 384 -20.81 3.30 12.64
N ASP A 385 -21.05 3.68 13.89
CA ASP A 385 -21.91 2.96 14.82
C ASP A 385 -22.90 3.94 15.44
N GLN A 386 -24.19 3.58 15.44
CA GLN A 386 -25.28 4.40 16.00
C GLN A 386 -25.24 5.88 15.54
N ASN A 387 -25.05 6.12 14.23
CA ASN A 387 -24.91 7.45 13.61
C ASN A 387 -23.69 8.27 14.06
N SER A 388 -22.72 7.65 14.75
CA SER A 388 -21.47 8.27 15.14
C SER A 388 -20.30 7.65 14.37
N ASN A 389 -19.43 8.48 13.84
CA ASN A 389 -18.23 8.11 13.11
C ASN A 389 -17.10 7.85 14.10
N TYR A 390 -16.38 6.77 13.85
CA TYR A 390 -15.25 6.33 14.64
C TYR A 390 -14.07 5.99 13.74
N VAL A 391 -12.89 6.10 14.33
CA VAL A 391 -11.66 5.52 13.83
C VAL A 391 -11.11 4.53 14.84
N LYS A 392 -10.50 3.45 14.36
CA LYS A 392 -9.83 2.47 15.20
C LYS A 392 -8.46 2.14 14.62
N PRO A 393 -7.37 2.25 15.40
CA PRO A 393 -6.06 1.85 14.92
C PRO A 393 -5.96 0.32 14.79
N VAL A 394 -5.42 -0.13 13.66
CA VAL A 394 -5.32 -1.56 13.34
C VAL A 394 -3.88 -2.02 13.17
N GLN A 395 -3.02 -1.18 12.59
CA GLN A 395 -1.63 -1.54 12.26
C GLN A 395 -0.71 -0.32 12.39
N VAL A 396 0.58 -0.59 12.62
CA VAL A 396 1.65 0.41 12.57
C VAL A 396 2.80 -0.11 11.73
N TYR A 397 3.27 0.71 10.80
CA TYR A 397 4.47 0.45 10.02
C TYR A 397 5.63 1.31 10.51
N TYR A 398 6.79 0.70 10.65
CA TYR A 398 8.05 1.36 10.94
C TYR A 398 8.95 1.23 9.72
N GLY A 399 9.28 2.36 9.09
CA GLY A 399 10.16 2.42 7.93
C GLY A 399 11.62 2.54 8.34
N ALA A 400 12.48 1.81 7.66
CA ALA A 400 13.92 1.93 7.82
C ALA A 400 14.59 1.81 6.45
N HIS A 401 15.38 2.82 6.06
CA HIS A 401 16.11 2.86 4.80
C HIS A 401 15.18 2.76 3.58
N SER A 402 15.11 1.59 2.96
CA SER A 402 14.31 1.30 1.76
C SER A 402 13.26 0.20 1.98
N PHE A 403 13.05 -0.20 3.23
CA PHE A 403 12.08 -1.23 3.63
C PHE A 403 11.40 -0.84 4.95
N GLY A 404 10.61 -1.75 5.51
CA GLY A 404 10.07 -1.58 6.85
C GLY A 404 9.34 -2.82 7.32
N THR A 405 8.66 -2.71 8.45
CA THR A 405 7.85 -3.81 8.99
C THR A 405 6.54 -3.29 9.56
N THR A 406 5.46 -3.99 9.20
CA THR A 406 4.11 -3.75 9.73
C THR A 406 3.85 -4.66 10.92
N TYR A 407 3.32 -4.08 11.99
CA TYR A 407 2.85 -4.78 13.18
C TYR A 407 1.38 -4.47 13.43
N SER A 408 0.67 -5.37 14.11
CA SER A 408 -0.67 -5.09 14.60
C SER A 408 -0.62 -4.02 15.69
N TRP A 409 -1.68 -3.22 15.82
CA TRP A 409 -1.75 -2.17 16.85
C TRP A 409 -1.49 -2.71 18.26
N GLY A 410 -1.98 -3.91 18.58
CA GLY A 410 -1.77 -4.54 19.90
C GLY A 410 -0.32 -4.93 20.21
N GLU A 411 0.54 -5.04 19.20
CA GLU A 411 1.91 -5.53 19.36
C GLU A 411 2.91 -4.43 19.68
N VAL A 412 2.57 -3.16 19.44
CA VAL A 412 3.50 -2.03 19.59
C VAL A 412 3.37 -1.33 20.94
N ASP A 413 4.47 -0.83 21.48
CA ASP A 413 4.43 0.02 22.67
C ASP A 413 3.81 1.39 22.36
N LYS A 414 3.13 1.98 23.35
CA LYS A 414 2.41 3.25 23.18
C LYS A 414 2.48 4.11 24.43
N VAL A 415 2.54 5.41 24.24
CA VAL A 415 2.25 6.40 25.30
C VAL A 415 0.76 6.73 25.29
N ASN A 416 0.14 6.74 26.46
CA ASN A 416 -1.29 7.06 26.65
C ASN A 416 -2.25 6.23 25.77
N ASN A 417 -1.84 5.01 25.40
CA ASN A 417 -2.57 4.10 24.50
C ASN A 417 -2.81 4.59 23.05
N THR A 418 -2.32 5.78 22.66
CA THR A 418 -2.58 6.37 21.32
C THR A 418 -1.30 6.73 20.55
N HIS A 419 -0.19 7.01 21.23
CA HIS A 419 1.04 7.44 20.56
C HIS A 419 2.00 6.25 20.43
N PRO A 420 2.14 5.60 19.26
CA PRO A 420 3.07 4.49 19.10
C PRO A 420 4.50 4.95 19.37
N VAL A 421 5.30 4.08 19.99
CA VAL A 421 6.70 4.34 20.30
C VAL A 421 7.58 3.81 19.19
N ALA A 422 8.42 4.66 18.62
CA ALA A 422 9.45 4.31 17.67
C ALA A 422 10.84 4.64 18.23
N TYR A 423 11.83 3.89 17.77
CA TYR A 423 13.23 4.11 18.08
C TYR A 423 13.99 4.39 16.78
N SER A 424 14.49 5.62 16.64
CA SER A 424 15.28 6.07 15.49
C SER A 424 16.72 5.61 15.68
N ALA A 425 17.28 4.96 14.65
CA ALA A 425 18.63 4.46 14.65
C ALA A 425 19.66 5.59 14.78
N PHE A 426 20.75 5.32 15.50
CA PHE A 426 21.86 6.24 15.62
C PHE A 426 22.42 6.61 14.23
N GLY A 427 22.39 7.91 13.92
CA GLY A 427 22.90 8.50 12.70
C GLY A 427 22.00 8.32 11.48
N SER A 428 21.57 7.09 11.20
CA SER A 428 20.88 6.76 9.95
C SER A 428 19.35 6.78 10.04
N HIS A 429 18.84 7.16 11.21
CA HIS A 429 17.44 7.45 11.51
C HIS A 429 16.36 6.40 11.25
N GLY A 430 16.69 5.23 10.70
CA GLY A 430 15.77 4.11 10.50
C GLY A 430 14.88 3.87 11.71
N MET A 431 13.57 3.77 11.49
CA MET A 431 12.59 3.65 12.56
C MET A 431 12.37 2.19 12.89
N TRP A 432 12.55 1.85 14.16
CA TRP A 432 12.37 0.50 14.66
C TRP A 432 11.34 0.48 15.78
N LYS A 433 10.59 -0.63 15.85
CA LYS A 433 9.62 -0.86 16.93
C LYS A 433 10.30 -1.04 18.29
N ASP A 434 11.46 -1.70 18.32
CA ASP A 434 12.13 -2.14 19.53
C ASP A 434 13.55 -1.54 19.64
N PRO A 435 14.07 -1.28 20.85
CA PRO A 435 15.46 -0.92 21.04
C PRO A 435 16.38 -2.12 20.80
N GLY A 436 17.61 -1.88 20.38
CA GLY A 436 18.63 -2.92 20.20
C GLY A 436 19.46 -2.75 18.94
N ASN A 437 20.06 -3.85 18.51
CA ASN A 437 20.84 -3.91 17.28
C ASN A 437 20.00 -4.58 16.19
N HIS A 438 19.83 -3.90 15.07
CA HIS A 438 19.01 -4.34 13.94
C HIS A 438 19.87 -4.46 12.69
N VAL A 439 20.13 -5.69 12.24
CA VAL A 439 20.86 -5.93 10.99
C VAL A 439 19.93 -5.60 9.83
N TYR A 440 20.28 -4.59 9.03
CA TYR A 440 19.48 -4.19 7.86
C TYR A 440 20.09 -4.63 6.53
N GLN A 441 21.40 -4.92 6.51
CA GLN A 441 22.06 -5.44 5.32
C GLN A 441 23.26 -6.34 5.66
N GLU A 442 23.32 -7.49 5.00
CA GLU A 442 24.49 -8.38 5.00
C GLU A 442 25.47 -7.94 3.91
N LEU A 443 26.74 -7.72 4.28
CA LEU A 443 27.85 -7.58 3.35
C LEU A 443 28.72 -8.85 3.43
N VAL A 444 29.53 -9.09 2.39
CA VAL A 444 30.35 -10.32 2.28
C VAL A 444 31.23 -10.58 3.51
N VAL A 445 31.65 -9.52 4.20
CA VAL A 445 32.63 -9.56 5.29
C VAL A 445 32.19 -8.86 6.58
N THR A 446 30.99 -8.26 6.61
CA THR A 446 30.45 -7.55 7.79
C THR A 446 28.93 -7.37 7.65
N GLN A 447 28.29 -6.89 8.70
CA GLN A 447 26.89 -6.46 8.68
C GLN A 447 26.79 -4.94 8.79
N LEU A 448 25.75 -4.37 8.19
CA LEU A 448 25.31 -3.02 8.51
C LEU A 448 24.19 -3.12 9.56
N ILE A 449 24.42 -2.45 10.68
CA ILE A 449 23.62 -2.62 11.90
C ILE A 449 23.16 -1.25 12.37
N ASP A 450 21.85 -1.09 12.52
CA ASP A 450 21.24 0.02 13.21
C ASP A 450 21.26 -0.22 14.72
N VAL A 451 21.62 0.82 15.47
CA VAL A 451 21.64 0.78 16.94
C VAL A 451 20.57 1.74 17.44
N THR A 452 19.60 1.20 18.18
CA THR A 452 18.47 1.95 18.72
C THR A 452 18.41 1.80 20.24
N ASN A 453 18.10 2.88 20.96
CA ASN A 453 17.88 2.87 22.42
C ASN A 453 17.18 4.17 22.87
N GLN A 454 16.91 4.31 24.16
CA GLN A 454 16.21 5.45 24.74
C GLN A 454 17.17 6.59 25.12
N GLY A 455 17.65 7.33 24.12
CA GLY A 455 18.40 8.57 24.31
C GLY A 455 17.47 9.78 24.47
N THR A 456 17.42 10.63 23.44
CA THR A 456 16.59 11.85 23.45
C THR A 456 15.18 11.53 22.99
N ALA A 457 14.17 11.86 23.81
CA ALA A 457 12.77 11.72 23.41
C ALA A 457 12.29 12.91 22.56
N TRP A 458 11.45 12.60 21.57
CA TRP A 458 10.70 13.57 20.79
C TRP A 458 9.22 13.20 20.76
N ASP A 459 8.43 14.06 21.40
CA ASP A 459 6.97 13.97 21.45
C ASP A 459 6.40 14.74 20.26
N THR A 460 6.23 14.04 19.13
CA THR A 460 5.97 14.66 17.82
C THR A 460 4.64 15.43 17.76
N TRP A 461 3.67 15.06 18.61
CA TRP A 461 2.38 15.75 18.71
C TRP A 461 2.47 17.20 19.21
N ASN A 462 3.63 17.64 19.70
CA ASN A 462 3.83 19.03 20.13
C ASN A 462 4.07 19.99 18.96
N ASN A 463 4.47 19.49 17.78
CA ASN A 463 4.69 20.31 16.59
C ASN A 463 4.37 19.52 15.32
N ILE A 464 3.10 19.55 14.91
CA ILE A 464 2.59 18.81 13.75
C ILE A 464 2.31 19.73 12.57
N GLN A 465 2.92 19.43 11.43
CA GLN A 465 2.50 19.92 10.12
C GLN A 465 1.58 18.90 9.47
N ALA A 466 0.27 19.10 9.65
CA ALA A 466 -0.79 18.23 9.17
C ALA A 466 -1.26 18.59 7.75
N PHE A 467 -1.40 17.57 6.91
CA PHE A 467 -1.85 17.65 5.53
C PHE A 467 -2.81 16.51 5.20
N GLN A 468 -3.65 16.71 4.19
CA GLN A 468 -4.33 15.63 3.50
C GLN A 468 -3.67 15.44 2.13
N TYR A 469 -3.37 14.19 1.79
CA TYR A 469 -2.84 13.83 0.47
C TYR A 469 -3.89 13.09 -0.34
N TYR A 470 -3.92 13.37 -1.64
CA TYR A 470 -4.81 12.74 -2.62
C TYR A 470 -3.99 11.91 -3.60
N PRO A 471 -3.84 10.58 -3.38
CA PRO A 471 -2.96 9.73 -4.18
C PRO A 471 -3.24 9.78 -5.69
N ASN A 472 -4.51 9.87 -6.08
CA ASN A 472 -4.93 9.83 -7.48
C ASN A 472 -4.50 11.08 -8.25
N THR A 473 -4.55 12.26 -7.62
CA THR A 473 -4.14 13.53 -8.21
C THR A 473 -2.71 13.90 -7.85
N ARG A 474 -2.07 13.12 -6.98
CA ARG A 474 -0.66 13.27 -6.56
C ARG A 474 -0.35 14.66 -5.99
N THR A 475 -1.31 15.21 -5.23
CA THR A 475 -1.25 16.54 -4.59
C THR A 475 -1.99 16.49 -3.26
N GLY A 476 -2.04 17.60 -2.52
CA GLY A 476 -2.70 17.67 -1.23
C GLY A 476 -3.13 19.08 -0.83
N ASN A 477 -3.65 19.18 0.39
CA ASN A 477 -3.96 20.45 1.04
C ASN A 477 -3.53 20.42 2.50
N GLY A 478 -3.26 21.59 3.07
CA GLY A 478 -2.99 21.69 4.49
C GLY A 478 -4.23 21.58 5.35
N LEU A 479 -4.08 20.93 6.50
CA LEU A 479 -5.09 20.80 7.55
C LEU A 479 -4.80 21.85 8.63
N GLY A 480 -5.11 23.10 8.31
CA GLY A 480 -4.78 24.27 9.13
C GLY A 480 -3.37 24.84 8.94
N ASN A 481 -2.55 24.26 8.04
CA ASN A 481 -1.26 24.82 7.62
C ASN A 481 -1.32 25.20 6.13
N ALA A 482 -0.36 26.00 5.64
CA ALA A 482 -0.18 26.17 4.20
C ALA A 482 0.42 24.89 3.60
N TRP A 483 -0.01 24.51 2.39
CA TRP A 483 0.62 23.42 1.64
C TRP A 483 2.02 23.85 1.17
N PRO A 484 3.10 23.13 1.54
CA PRO A 484 4.45 23.46 1.11
C PRO A 484 4.66 23.20 -0.39
N SER A 485 5.16 24.21 -1.10
CA SER A 485 5.42 24.12 -2.54
C SER A 485 6.52 23.12 -2.91
N TRP A 486 7.40 22.75 -1.97
CA TRP A 486 8.41 21.71 -2.20
C TRP A 486 7.81 20.29 -2.24
N LEU A 487 6.57 20.10 -1.78
CA LEU A 487 5.82 18.84 -1.91
C LEU A 487 5.11 18.69 -3.27
N ASP A 488 5.06 19.75 -4.08
CA ASP A 488 4.52 19.66 -5.43
C ASP A 488 5.44 18.79 -6.31
N ARG A 489 4.91 18.28 -7.43
CA ARG A 489 5.61 17.31 -8.31
C ARG A 489 6.10 17.88 -9.65
N ASP A 490 6.07 19.20 -9.83
CA ASP A 490 6.52 19.85 -11.05
C ASP A 490 8.05 20.06 -11.02
N TYR A 491 8.79 18.95 -11.12
CA TYR A 491 10.25 18.91 -10.96
C TYR A 491 11.03 19.36 -12.20
N SER A 492 10.37 19.66 -13.32
CA SER A 492 11.03 20.15 -14.54
C SER A 492 10.86 21.66 -14.70
N ASN A 493 9.90 22.28 -14.02
CA ASN A 493 9.63 23.70 -14.12
C ASN A 493 10.63 24.53 -13.29
N PRO A 494 11.38 25.45 -13.92
CA PRO A 494 12.32 26.32 -13.22
C PRO A 494 11.65 27.23 -12.18
N ASN A 495 10.38 27.61 -12.40
CA ASN A 495 9.63 28.50 -11.52
C ASN A 495 8.92 27.76 -10.38
N SER A 496 8.90 26.43 -10.40
CA SER A 496 8.40 25.64 -9.27
C SER A 496 9.42 25.62 -8.12
N LEU A 497 8.94 25.36 -6.91
CA LEU A 497 9.77 25.05 -5.75
C LEU A 497 9.79 23.55 -5.44
N SER A 498 9.16 22.72 -6.28
CA SER A 498 9.19 21.26 -6.20
C SER A 498 10.61 20.71 -6.20
N VAL A 499 10.82 19.66 -5.42
CA VAL A 499 12.11 18.99 -5.25
C VAL A 499 11.90 17.49 -5.36
N TYR A 500 12.60 16.87 -6.31
CA TYR A 500 12.53 15.43 -6.51
C TYR A 500 13.34 14.67 -5.46
N LYS A 501 14.60 15.08 -5.25
CA LYS A 501 15.52 14.50 -4.26
C LYS A 501 16.17 15.54 -3.37
N PHE A 502 16.36 15.16 -2.12
CA PHE A 502 17.02 15.95 -1.09
C PHE A 502 18.39 15.31 -0.88
N GLY A 503 19.43 15.79 -1.58
CA GLY A 503 20.79 15.30 -1.33
C GLY A 503 21.79 15.49 -2.47
N ASN A 504 23.06 15.30 -2.12
CA ASN A 504 24.16 15.51 -3.06
C ASN A 504 24.29 14.34 -4.05
N PRO A 505 24.92 14.55 -5.23
CA PRO A 505 25.30 13.44 -6.10
C PRO A 505 26.13 12.39 -5.35
N SER A 506 25.86 11.12 -5.63
CA SER A 506 26.59 10.00 -5.03
C SER A 506 28.09 10.08 -5.36
N GLN A 507 28.94 9.76 -4.37
CA GLN A 507 30.39 9.76 -4.52
C GLN A 507 30.99 8.44 -4.06
N GLY A 508 31.79 7.84 -4.95
CA GLY A 508 32.57 6.63 -4.67
C GLY A 508 31.75 5.44 -4.19
N SER A 509 32.43 4.34 -3.88
CA SER A 509 31.82 3.22 -3.16
C SER A 509 32.87 2.43 -2.41
N PHE A 510 32.43 1.75 -1.35
CA PHE A 510 33.22 0.82 -0.56
C PHE A 510 32.35 -0.37 -0.19
N PHE A 511 32.76 -1.59 -0.58
CA PHE A 511 31.97 -2.83 -0.45
C PHE A 511 30.53 -2.72 -1.00
N GLY A 512 30.37 -2.02 -2.13
CA GLY A 512 29.06 -1.86 -2.78
C GLY A 512 28.17 -0.79 -2.14
N GLN A 513 28.61 -0.16 -1.05
CA GLN A 513 27.94 0.98 -0.43
C GLN A 513 28.53 2.28 -0.94
N PRO A 514 27.72 3.32 -1.24
CA PRO A 514 28.25 4.63 -1.60
C PRO A 514 29.04 5.23 -0.43
N LEU A 515 30.08 6.03 -0.69
CA LEU A 515 30.75 6.78 0.38
C LEU A 515 29.89 7.98 0.82
N LEU A 516 29.33 8.69 -0.16
CA LEU A 516 28.23 9.64 0.00
C LEU A 516 27.10 9.18 -0.92
N ALA A 517 25.91 8.93 -0.41
CA ALA A 517 24.75 8.53 -1.19
C ALA A 517 24.02 9.73 -1.80
N GLY A 518 23.18 9.45 -2.79
CA GLY A 518 22.44 10.44 -3.60
C GLY A 518 21.36 11.24 -2.88
N GLY A 519 21.11 10.95 -1.59
CA GLY A 519 19.92 11.38 -0.86
C GLY A 519 18.61 10.72 -1.33
N PRO A 520 17.56 10.71 -0.48
CA PRO A 520 16.27 10.15 -0.80
C PRO A 520 15.42 11.10 -1.64
N THR A 521 14.42 10.51 -2.30
CA THR A 521 13.29 11.27 -2.84
C THR A 521 12.41 11.83 -1.74
N GLY A 522 11.66 12.91 -2.05
CA GLY A 522 10.69 13.49 -1.12
C GLY A 522 9.49 12.58 -0.80
N PRO A 523 8.69 12.91 0.24
CA PRO A 523 7.54 12.11 0.68
C PRO A 523 6.56 11.71 -0.43
N GLN A 524 6.33 12.60 -1.39
CA GLN A 524 5.41 12.44 -2.53
C GLN A 524 5.82 11.35 -3.54
N GLU A 525 7.04 10.83 -3.43
CA GLU A 525 7.54 9.70 -4.23
C GLU A 525 7.56 8.37 -3.45
N LYS A 526 7.14 8.38 -2.17
CA LYS A 526 7.15 7.19 -1.31
C LYS A 526 5.84 6.40 -1.45
N GLY A 527 5.92 5.08 -1.41
CA GLY A 527 4.77 4.18 -1.52
C GLY A 527 3.67 4.45 -0.48
N ALA A 528 4.05 4.93 0.72
CA ALA A 528 3.11 5.34 1.76
C ALA A 528 2.05 6.38 1.33
N LEU A 529 2.35 7.27 0.38
CA LEU A 529 1.42 8.29 -0.12
C LEU A 529 0.62 7.83 -1.36
N THR A 530 0.69 6.55 -1.72
CA THR A 530 -0.16 5.96 -2.77
C THR A 530 -1.51 5.50 -2.21
N ASN A 531 -2.42 5.04 -3.06
CA ASN A 531 -3.69 4.44 -2.63
C ASN A 531 -3.58 2.92 -2.40
N ASP A 532 -2.36 2.40 -2.21
CA ASP A 532 -2.13 0.97 -2.06
C ASP A 532 -2.88 0.38 -0.86
N VAL A 533 -3.28 -0.86 -1.06
CA VAL A 533 -3.99 -1.76 -0.16
C VAL A 533 -3.05 -2.26 0.94
N ILE A 534 -1.75 -2.34 0.66
CA ILE A 534 -0.68 -2.73 1.60
C ILE A 534 -0.13 -1.48 2.31
N LEU A 535 0.37 -1.66 3.54
CA LEU A 535 1.18 -0.65 4.23
C LEU A 535 2.62 -0.81 3.69
N ASP A 536 2.96 0.06 2.73
CA ASP A 536 4.23 0.17 1.95
C ASP A 536 5.13 -1.07 1.92
#